data_AF-A0A7S4KSA5-F1
#
_entry.id   AF-A0A7S4KSA5-F1
#
_cell.length_a   1.000
_cell.length_b   1.000
_cell.length_c   1.000
_cell.angle_alpha   90.00
_cell.angle_beta   90.00
_cell.angle_gamma   90.00
#
_symmetry.space_group_name_H-M   'P 1'
#
loop_
_entity.id
_entity.type
_entity.pdbx_description
1 polymer ?
#
loop_
_entity_poly.entity_id
_entity_poly.type
_entity_poly.pdbx_seq_one_letter_code
_entity_poly.pdbx_strand_id
1 'polypeptide(L)'
;KMCELLEGRGVGVTLIPDASVAYFMERVDMVLVGCEGVVENGGVINTIGTLQVAILAQTFKKPFYVVAESYKFLRFFPLNQQDFPASWKRQMVLGKGGEGEEE
;
A
#
# COMPACT_ATOMS: atom_id res chain seq x y z
N LYS A 1 4.23 -2.93 16.24
CA LYS A 1 2.94 -2.25 16.54
C LYS A 1 1.70 -2.91 15.94
N MET A 2 1.51 -2.99 14.62
CA MET A 2 0.29 -3.64 14.07
C MET A 2 0.24 -5.13 14.37
N CYS A 3 1.36 -5.85 14.18
CA CYS A 3 1.46 -7.29 14.49
C CYS A 3 1.06 -7.58 15.95
N GLU A 4 1.67 -6.87 16.90
CA GLU A 4 1.38 -7.01 18.34
C GLU A 4 -0.10 -6.77 18.67
N LEU A 5 -0.75 -5.81 18.01
CA LEU A 5 -2.17 -5.50 18.22
C LEU A 5 -3.11 -6.60 17.73
N LEU A 6 -2.75 -7.25 16.61
CA LEU A 6 -3.50 -8.38 16.07
C LEU A 6 -3.27 -9.65 16.91
N GLU A 7 -2.04 -9.89 17.33
CA GLU A 7 -1.69 -10.99 18.25
C GLU A 7 -2.42 -10.84 19.59
N GLY A 8 -2.50 -9.63 20.15
CA GLY A 8 -3.28 -9.34 21.36
C GLY A 8 -4.79 -9.58 21.23
N ARG A 9 -5.30 -9.74 19.99
CA ARG A 9 -6.68 -10.13 19.69
C ARG A 9 -6.82 -11.61 19.30
N GLY A 10 -5.76 -12.41 19.45
CA GLY A 10 -5.77 -13.84 19.13
C GLY A 10 -5.70 -14.15 17.64
N VAL A 11 -5.35 -13.18 16.79
CA VAL A 11 -5.13 -13.42 15.36
C VAL A 11 -3.71 -13.94 15.17
N GLY A 12 -3.55 -15.08 14.49
CA GLY A 12 -2.22 -15.60 14.13
C GLY A 12 -1.54 -14.67 13.12
N VAL A 13 -0.39 -14.11 13.49
CA VAL A 13 0.39 -13.21 12.65
C VAL A 13 1.77 -13.79 12.41
N THR A 14 2.26 -13.62 11.19
CA THR A 14 3.66 -13.90 10.84
C THR A 14 4.26 -12.63 10.24
N LEU A 15 5.26 -12.07 10.89
CA LEU A 15 6.02 -10.95 10.33
C LEU A 15 7.04 -11.50 9.33
N ILE A 16 6.97 -11.03 8.10
CA ILE A 16 7.88 -11.43 7.02
C ILE A 16 8.68 -10.23 6.51
N PRO A 17 9.93 -10.39 6.07
CA PRO A 17 10.65 -9.35 5.33
C PRO A 17 9.99 -9.06 3.97
N ASP A 18 10.01 -7.80 3.53
CA ASP A 18 9.42 -7.40 2.23
C ASP A 18 10.02 -8.17 1.03
N ALA A 19 11.32 -8.47 1.10
CA ALA A 19 12.01 -9.27 0.08
C ALA A 19 11.50 -10.72 -0.03
N SER A 20 10.81 -11.23 1.00
CA SER A 20 10.30 -12.61 1.03
C SER A 20 8.85 -12.74 0.56
N VAL A 21 8.18 -11.64 0.21
CA VAL A 21 6.74 -11.64 -0.17
C VAL A 21 6.46 -12.65 -1.30
N ALA A 22 7.32 -12.71 -2.31
CA ALA A 22 7.16 -13.64 -3.43
C ALA A 22 7.20 -15.12 -2.98
N TYR A 23 8.05 -15.46 -2.00
CA TYR A 23 8.17 -16.81 -1.47
C TYR A 23 6.90 -17.26 -0.74
N PHE A 24 6.24 -16.34 -0.03
CA PHE A 24 5.02 -16.65 0.71
C PHE A 24 3.76 -16.60 -0.15
N MET A 25 3.78 -15.92 -1.30
CA MET A 25 2.60 -15.66 -2.13
C MET A 25 1.86 -16.92 -2.55
N GLU A 26 2.55 -18.05 -2.78
CA GLU A 26 1.92 -19.33 -3.11
C GLU A 26 0.95 -19.81 -2.02
N ARG A 27 1.32 -19.59 -0.75
CA ARG A 27 0.57 -20.01 0.46
C ARG A 27 -0.53 -19.03 0.85
N VAL A 28 -0.61 -17.87 0.21
CA VAL A 28 -1.58 -16.81 0.50
C VAL A 28 -2.85 -17.03 -0.31
N ASP A 29 -4.03 -16.88 0.30
CA ASP A 29 -5.32 -16.97 -0.40
C ASP A 29 -5.75 -15.63 -1.00
N MET A 30 -5.45 -14.53 -0.32
CA MET A 30 -5.78 -13.17 -0.76
C MET A 30 -4.80 -12.15 -0.18
N VAL A 31 -4.62 -11.04 -0.89
CA VAL A 31 -3.85 -9.89 -0.41
C VAL A 31 -4.82 -8.79 -0.01
N LEU A 32 -4.63 -8.23 1.18
CA LEU A 32 -5.41 -7.13 1.72
C LEU A 32 -4.48 -5.98 2.07
N VAL A 33 -4.73 -4.80 1.51
CA VAL A 33 -3.96 -3.59 1.81
C VAL A 33 -4.88 -2.43 2.15
N GLY A 34 -4.36 -1.47 2.91
CA GLY A 34 -4.98 -0.15 3.02
C GLY A 34 -4.59 0.76 1.86
N CYS A 35 -5.05 2.01 1.91
CA CYS A 35 -4.59 3.05 1.01
C CYS A 35 -4.63 4.43 1.67
N GLU A 36 -3.95 5.39 1.04
CA GLU A 36 -4.03 6.81 1.36
C GLU A 36 -5.10 7.51 0.52
N GLY A 37 -5.32 7.05 -0.72
CA GLY A 37 -6.29 7.64 -1.64
C GLY A 37 -6.66 6.70 -2.80
N VAL A 38 -7.82 6.94 -3.41
CA VAL A 38 -8.25 6.32 -4.68
C VAL A 38 -8.49 7.46 -5.66
N VAL A 39 -7.83 7.41 -6.82
CA VAL A 39 -7.90 8.45 -7.86
C VAL A 39 -9.02 8.16 -8.87
N GLU A 40 -9.41 9.17 -9.65
CA GLU A 40 -10.57 9.10 -10.55
C GLU A 40 -10.44 8.04 -11.65
N ASN A 41 -9.20 7.67 -12.03
CA ASN A 41 -8.96 6.58 -12.98
C ASN A 41 -9.07 5.17 -12.36
N GLY A 42 -9.44 5.07 -11.08
CA GLY A 42 -9.52 3.82 -10.31
C GLY A 42 -8.17 3.36 -9.73
N GLY A 43 -7.09 4.11 -9.95
CA GLY A 43 -5.79 3.86 -9.34
C GLY A 43 -5.81 4.05 -7.83
N VAL A 44 -4.92 3.35 -7.14
CA VAL A 44 -4.80 3.39 -5.69
C VAL A 44 -3.48 4.02 -5.30
N ILE A 45 -3.55 4.99 -4.40
CA ILE A 45 -2.41 5.67 -3.81
C ILE A 45 -2.08 4.99 -2.49
N ASN A 46 -0.86 4.50 -2.36
CA ASN A 46 -0.35 3.93 -1.12
C ASN A 46 1.16 4.19 -0.98
N THR A 47 1.67 3.96 0.23
CA THR A 47 3.10 4.04 0.54
C THR A 47 3.93 3.06 -0.30
N ILE A 48 5.22 3.36 -0.46
CA ILE A 48 6.19 2.58 -1.25
C ILE A 48 6.16 1.08 -0.92
N GLY A 49 6.40 0.24 -1.94
CA GLY A 49 6.44 -1.23 -1.83
C GLY A 49 5.13 -1.92 -2.24
N THR A 50 3.97 -1.28 -2.03
CA THR A 50 2.66 -1.89 -2.31
C THR A 50 2.48 -2.31 -3.78
N LEU A 51 2.97 -1.51 -4.73
CA LEU A 51 2.90 -1.85 -6.15
C LEU A 51 3.64 -3.16 -6.48
N GLN A 52 4.76 -3.43 -5.82
CA GLN A 52 5.50 -4.68 -6.01
C GLN A 52 4.66 -5.87 -5.54
N VAL A 53 4.01 -5.74 -4.38
CA VAL A 53 3.08 -6.76 -3.85
C VAL A 53 1.91 -6.98 -4.80
N ALA A 54 1.33 -5.92 -5.37
CA ALA A 54 0.22 -6.00 -6.31
C ALA A 54 0.60 -6.74 -7.61
N ILE A 55 1.78 -6.45 -8.17
CA ILE A 55 2.30 -7.13 -9.35
C ILE A 55 2.54 -8.63 -9.06
N LEU A 56 3.11 -8.95 -7.90
CA LEU A 56 3.29 -10.34 -7.47
C LEU A 56 1.93 -11.03 -7.30
N ALA A 57 0.97 -10.42 -6.59
CA ALA A 57 -0.36 -10.97 -6.41
C ALA A 57 -1.05 -11.26 -7.76
N GLN A 58 -0.96 -10.34 -8.72
CA GLN A 58 -1.47 -10.55 -10.08
C GLN A 58 -0.78 -11.74 -10.77
N THR A 59 0.54 -11.84 -10.65
CA THR A 59 1.34 -12.92 -11.27
C THR A 59 0.97 -14.29 -10.71
N PHE A 60 0.79 -14.39 -9.39
CA PHE A 60 0.35 -15.60 -8.70
C PHE A 60 -1.18 -15.81 -8.73
N LYS A 61 -1.92 -14.96 -9.46
CA LYS A 61 -3.39 -14.98 -9.60
C LYS A 61 -4.12 -14.96 -8.26
N LYS A 62 -3.57 -14.23 -7.28
CA LYS A 62 -4.17 -14.03 -5.97
C LYS A 62 -5.07 -12.79 -6.01
N PRO A 63 -6.31 -12.85 -5.47
CA PRO A 63 -7.17 -11.69 -5.39
C PRO A 63 -6.53 -10.62 -4.50
N PHE A 64 -6.51 -9.38 -4.99
CA PHE A 64 -5.91 -8.23 -4.32
C PHE A 64 -7.02 -7.23 -3.96
N TYR A 65 -7.20 -6.98 -2.68
CA TYR A 65 -8.24 -6.12 -2.15
C TYR A 65 -7.63 -4.89 -1.48
N VAL A 66 -8.24 -3.74 -1.77
CA VAL A 66 -7.89 -2.47 -1.15
C VAL A 66 -9.03 -2.03 -0.26
N VAL A 67 -8.73 -1.83 1.01
CA VAL A 67 -9.68 -1.30 1.99
C VAL A 67 -9.48 0.19 2.11
N ALA A 68 -10.53 0.93 1.74
CA ALA A 68 -10.53 2.39 1.72
C ALA A 68 -11.83 2.92 2.31
N GLU A 69 -11.72 4.00 3.08
CA GLU A 69 -12.87 4.81 3.47
C GLU A 69 -13.38 5.65 2.29
N SER A 70 -14.69 5.94 2.26
CA SER A 70 -15.33 6.65 1.15
C SER A 70 -14.79 8.07 0.93
N TYR A 71 -14.22 8.72 1.95
CA TYR A 71 -13.66 10.06 1.82
C TYR A 71 -12.27 10.08 1.16
N LYS A 72 -11.62 8.91 0.99
CA LYS A 72 -10.32 8.78 0.32
C LYS A 72 -10.43 8.80 -1.21
N PHE A 73 -11.63 8.92 -1.76
CA PHE A 73 -11.84 9.09 -3.20
C PHE A 73 -11.54 10.53 -3.59
N LEU A 74 -10.45 10.71 -4.35
CA LEU A 74 -9.90 11.99 -4.71
C LEU A 74 -10.38 12.41 -6.09
N ARG A 75 -10.64 13.71 -6.25
CA ARG A 75 -10.87 14.35 -7.55
C ARG A 75 -9.55 14.71 -8.22
N PHE A 76 -8.76 13.68 -8.49
CA PHE A 76 -7.43 13.79 -9.10
C PHE A 76 -7.26 12.66 -10.12
N PHE A 77 -6.75 12.99 -11.32
CA PHE A 77 -6.60 12.05 -12.43
C PHE A 77 -5.12 12.04 -12.91
N PRO A 78 -4.25 11.24 -12.27
CA PRO A 78 -2.87 11.09 -12.73
C PRO A 78 -2.80 10.18 -13.95
N LEU A 79 -1.93 10.49 -14.91
CA LEU A 79 -1.63 9.62 -16.04
C LEU A 79 -0.49 8.66 -15.72
N ASN A 80 0.43 9.08 -14.86
CA ASN A 80 1.59 8.31 -14.42
C ASN A 80 1.98 8.67 -12.97
N GLN A 81 2.97 7.94 -12.41
CA GLN A 81 3.44 8.17 -11.03
C GLN A 81 4.17 9.51 -10.84
N GLN A 82 4.69 10.12 -11.91
CA GLN A 82 5.40 11.40 -11.85
C GLN A 82 4.46 12.59 -11.73
N ASP A 83 3.21 12.46 -12.18
CA ASP A 83 2.18 13.51 -12.12
C ASP A 83 1.76 13.86 -10.68
N PHE A 84 2.20 13.07 -9.70
CA PHE A 84 2.00 13.35 -8.29
C PHE A 84 2.84 14.56 -7.82
N PRO A 85 2.27 15.48 -7.02
CA PRO A 85 3.02 16.57 -6.40
C PRO A 85 4.27 16.07 -5.66
N ALA A 86 5.37 16.84 -5.72
CA ALA A 86 6.64 16.46 -5.10
C ALA A 86 6.52 16.21 -3.59
N SER A 87 5.69 17.01 -2.90
CA SER A 87 5.39 16.87 -1.47
C SER A 87 4.77 15.50 -1.15
N TRP A 88 3.81 15.03 -1.95
CA TRP A 88 3.21 13.71 -1.82
C TRP A 88 4.19 12.58 -2.10
N LYS A 89 4.99 12.70 -3.18
CA LYS A 89 6.02 11.70 -3.49
C LYS A 89 7.02 11.56 -2.33
N ARG A 90 7.45 12.68 -1.74
CA ARG A 90 8.31 12.69 -0.56
C ARG A 90 7.65 11.98 0.62
N GLN A 91 6.40 12.30 0.92
CA GLN A 91 5.66 11.68 2.02
C GLN A 91 5.48 10.16 1.83
N MET A 92 5.22 9.69 0.61
CA MET A 92 5.02 8.26 0.31
C MET A 92 6.32 7.45 0.36
N VAL A 93 7.47 8.10 0.15
CA VAL A 93 8.79 7.44 0.17
C VAL A 93 9.45 7.54 1.55
N LEU A 94 9.38 8.70 2.20
CA LEU A 94 10.04 8.99 3.48
C LEU A 94 9.12 8.81 4.70
N GLY A 95 7.82 8.65 4.49
CA GLY A 95 6.81 8.59 5.54
C GLY A 95 6.41 9.98 6.09
N LYS A 96 5.41 9.99 6.98
CA LYS A 96 4.82 11.21 7.58
C LYS A 96 5.77 12.05 8.46
N GLY A 97 7.04 11.65 8.62
CA GLY A 97 8.06 12.44 9.32
C GLY A 97 8.97 13.27 8.41
N GLY A 98 8.76 13.23 7.09
CA GLY A 98 9.59 13.91 6.09
C GLY A 98 9.15 15.32 5.70
N GLU A 99 8.45 16.04 6.58
CA GLU A 99 8.20 17.48 6.40
C GLU A 99 9.40 18.28 6.93
N GLY A 100 10.50 18.20 6.17
CA GLY A 100 11.53 19.24 6.19
C GLY A 100 11.14 20.31 5.17
N GLU A 101 11.00 21.54 5.67
CA GLU A 101 10.72 22.77 4.94
C GLU A 101 11.60 22.90 3.68
N GLU A 102 10.97 23.14 2.53
CA GLU A 102 11.66 23.72 1.38
C GLU A 102 11.50 25.25 1.50
N GLU A 103 12.55 25.92 1.97
CA GLU A 103 12.88 27.29 1.54
C GLU A 103 13.43 27.28 0.10
#